data_AF-A0A401XNB8-F1
#
_entry.id   AF-A0A401XNB8-F1
#
_cell.length_a   1.000
_cell.length_b   1.000
_cell.length_c   1.000
_cell.angle_alpha   90.00
_cell.angle_beta   90.00
_cell.angle_gamma   90.00
#
_symmetry.space_group_name_H-M   'P 1'
#
loop_
_entity.id
_entity.type
_entity.pdbx_description
1 polymer ?
#
loop_
_entity_poly.entity_id
_entity_poly.type
_entity_poly.pdbx_seq_one_letter_code
_entity_poly.pdbx_strand_id
1 'polypeptide(L)' 'MLQYVSFINFFFTSENKKTNIMKNTQWDKTYDVVVVGSGAGALTAALTAIHQGLRVVILEKTA' A
#
# COMPACT_ATOMS: atom_id res chain seq x y z
N MET A 1 24.35 -10.89 -39.01
CA MET A 1 24.34 -10.05 -37.78
C MET A 1 22.94 -9.56 -37.38
N LEU A 2 22.08 -9.14 -38.32
CA LEU A 2 20.75 -8.60 -38.01
C LEU A 2 19.71 -9.63 -37.48
N GLN A 3 19.88 -10.93 -37.79
CA GLN A 3 18.91 -11.96 -37.35
C GLN A 3 19.03 -12.31 -35.85
N TYR A 4 20.20 -12.06 -35.24
CA TYR A 4 20.43 -12.26 -33.80
C TYR A 4 19.70 -11.20 -32.96
N VAL A 5 19.67 -9.96 -33.45
CA VAL A 5 19.00 -8.84 -32.78
C VAL A 5 17.48 -9.03 -32.77
N SER A 6 16.89 -9.59 -33.84
CA SER A 6 15.45 -9.90 -33.89
C SER A 6 15.06 -11.03 -32.93
N PHE A 7 15.93 -12.05 -32.75
CA PHE A 7 15.69 -13.16 -31.81
C PHE A 7 15.78 -12.72 -30.34
N ILE A 8 16.69 -11.79 -30.02
CA ILE A 8 16.79 -11.20 -28.67
C ILE A 8 15.52 -10.40 -28.35
N ASN A 9 15.04 -9.57 -29.28
CA ASN A 9 13.80 -8.81 -29.08
C ASN A 9 12.56 -9.70 -28.96
N PHE A 10 12.54 -10.85 -29.67
CA PHE A 10 11.49 -11.85 -29.55
C PHE A 10 11.52 -12.57 -28.19
N PHE A 11 12.69 -12.91 -27.67
CA PHE A 11 12.83 -13.53 -26.35
C PHE A 11 12.54 -12.54 -25.21
N PHE A 12 12.80 -11.24 -25.41
CA PHE A 12 12.57 -10.19 -24.42
C PHE A 12 11.11 -9.71 -24.36
N THR A 13 10.32 -9.92 -25.42
CA THR A 13 8.87 -9.62 -25.43
C THR A 13 8.05 -10.82 -24.93
N SER A 14 8.33 -11.28 -23.72
CA SER A 14 7.42 -12.18 -23.01
C SER A 14 6.42 -11.34 -22.21
N GLU A 15 5.27 -11.03 -22.82
CA GLU A 15 4.15 -10.45 -22.07
C GLU A 15 3.66 -11.45 -21.02
N ASN A 16 4.00 -11.18 -19.76
CA ASN A 16 3.36 -11.82 -18.63
C ASN A 16 1.92 -11.31 -18.55
N LYS A 17 1.00 -12.05 -19.15
CA LYS A 17 -0.44 -11.79 -19.13
C LYS A 17 -1.01 -12.05 -17.72
N LYS A 18 -0.74 -11.15 -16.78
CA LYS A 18 -1.44 -11.10 -15.48
C LYS A 18 -2.80 -10.40 -15.68
N THR A 19 -3.81 -11.17 -16.02
CA THR A 19 -5.21 -10.75 -15.96
C THR A 19 -5.68 -10.70 -14.50
N ASN A 20 -5.36 -9.60 -13.83
CA ASN A 20 -6.20 -9.07 -12.77
C ASN A 20 -6.24 -7.55 -12.98
N ILE A 21 -7.44 -7.07 -13.32
CA ILE A 21 -7.78 -5.68 -13.57
C ILE A 21 -7.00 -4.82 -12.57
N MET A 22 -6.08 -3.99 -13.09
CA MET A 22 -5.25 -3.12 -12.25
C MET A 22 -6.17 -2.14 -11.54
N LYS A 23 -6.69 -2.54 -10.37
CA LYS A 23 -7.20 -1.61 -9.38
C LYS A 23 -6.00 -0.74 -9.05
N ASN A 24 -5.96 0.45 -9.65
CA ASN A 24 -5.15 1.53 -9.14
C ASN A 24 -5.69 1.81 -7.73
N THR A 25 -5.10 1.16 -6.73
CA THR A 25 -5.52 1.32 -5.33
C THR A 25 -5.10 2.72 -4.89
N GLN A 26 -5.96 3.69 -5.22
CA GLN A 26 -5.83 5.06 -4.77
C GLN A 26 -6.44 5.14 -3.37
N TRP A 27 -5.59 5.35 -2.37
CA TRP A 27 -6.05 5.55 -1.00
C TRP A 27 -6.56 6.99 -0.83
N ASP A 28 -7.73 7.16 -0.20
CA ASP A 28 -8.33 8.49 0.01
C ASP A 28 -7.53 9.35 1.00
N LYS A 29 -6.84 8.69 1.95
CA LYS A 29 -6.08 9.35 3.03
C LYS A 29 -4.84 8.55 3.41
N THR A 30 -3.81 9.28 3.83
CA THR A 30 -2.58 8.74 4.42
C THR A 30 -2.42 9.29 5.83
N TYR A 31 -1.88 8.46 6.72
CA TYR A 31 -1.61 8.78 8.12
C TYR A 31 -0.22 8.27 8.49
N ASP A 32 0.40 8.89 9.48
CA ASP A 32 1.75 8.51 9.92
C ASP A 32 1.67 7.33 10.89
N VAL A 33 0.57 7.22 11.65
CA VAL A 33 0.30 6.12 12.58
C VAL A 33 -1.15 5.64 12.43
N VAL A 34 -1.32 4.32 12.36
CA VAL A 34 -2.62 3.64 12.41
C VAL A 34 -2.71 2.84 13.71
N VAL A 35 -3.70 3.15 14.54
CA VAL A 35 -3.99 2.43 15.78
C VAL A 35 -5.25 1.61 15.58
N VAL A 36 -5.23 0.33 15.97
CA VAL A 36 -6.39 -0.57 15.88
C VAL A 36 -6.92 -0.87 17.28
N GLY A 37 -8.20 -0.63 17.50
CA GLY A 37 -8.89 -0.73 18.77
C GLY A 37 -9.18 0.64 19.42
N SER A 38 -10.22 0.72 20.24
CA SER A 38 -10.62 1.92 21.00
C SER A 38 -10.48 1.77 22.51
N GLY A 39 -9.77 0.74 22.97
CA GLY A 39 -9.49 0.54 24.39
C GLY A 39 -8.51 1.57 24.97
N ALA A 40 -8.37 1.59 26.29
CA ALA A 40 -7.50 2.55 26.99
C ALA A 40 -6.05 2.53 26.50
N GLY A 41 -5.49 1.35 26.23
CA GLY A 41 -4.13 1.22 25.68
C GLY A 41 -4.00 1.81 24.28
N ALA A 42 -4.99 1.58 23.42
CA ALA A 42 -5.01 2.11 22.06
C ALA A 42 -5.11 3.64 22.05
N LEU A 43 -5.99 4.21 22.86
CA LEU A 43 -6.11 5.66 23.00
C LEU A 43 -4.85 6.29 23.62
N THR A 44 -4.20 5.59 24.55
CA THR A 44 -2.92 6.05 25.12
C THR A 44 -1.81 6.08 24.07
N ALA A 45 -1.73 5.06 23.22
CA ALA A 45 -0.79 5.03 22.09
C ALA A 45 -1.08 6.16 21.08
N ALA A 46 -2.35 6.37 20.74
CA ALA A 46 -2.76 7.45 19.84
C ALA A 46 -2.41 8.83 20.41
N LEU A 47 -2.71 9.08 21.70
CA LEU A 47 -2.39 10.34 22.37
C LEU A 47 -0.88 10.58 22.40
N THR A 48 -0.08 9.54 22.66
CA THR A 48 1.38 9.63 22.65
C THR A 48 1.90 10.02 21.26
N ALA A 49 1.39 9.40 20.20
CA ALA A 49 1.78 9.74 18.83
C ALA A 49 1.33 11.15 18.41
N ILE A 50 0.13 11.58 18.82
CA ILE A 50 -0.35 12.95 18.61
C ILE A 50 0.54 13.96 19.33
N HIS A 51 1.01 13.66 20.55
CA HIS A 51 1.93 14.53 21.29
C HIS A 51 3.28 14.73 20.58
N GLN A 52 3.68 13.78 19.72
CA GLN A 52 4.84 13.90 18.84
C GLN A 52 4.54 14.64 17.52
N GLY A 53 3.32 15.17 17.34
CA GLY A 53 2.90 15.91 16.15
C GLY A 53 2.53 15.04 14.94
N LEU A 54 2.34 13.73 15.13
CA LEU A 54 2.02 12.80 14.05
C LEU A 54 0.51 12.79 13.72
N ARG A 55 0.15 12.55 12.46
CA ARG A 55 -1.26 12.34 12.06
C ARG A 55 -1.66 10.90 12.34
N VAL A 56 -2.58 10.72 13.28
CA VAL A 56 -3.04 9.40 13.74
C VAL A 56 -4.47 9.12 13.28
N VAL A 57 -4.74 7.88 12.87
CA VAL A 57 -6.09 7.35 12.69
C VAL A 57 -6.31 6.16 13.62
N ILE A 58 -7.47 6.09 14.26
CA ILE A 58 -7.90 4.97 15.10
C ILE A 58 -9.00 4.21 14.37
N LEU A 59 -8.88 2.88 14.31
CA LEU A 59 -9.86 1.99 13.69
C LEU A 59 -10.44 1.07 14.76
N GLU A 60 -11.75 1.13 14.97
CA GLU A 60 -12.48 0.20 15.86
C GLU A 60 -13.39 -0.69 15.03
N LYS A 61 -13.45 -1.98 15.38
CA LYS A 61 -14.41 -2.89 14.77
C LYS A 61 -15.75 -2.66 15.44
N THR A 62 -16.67 -2.06 14.70
CA THR A 62 -18.08 -1.98 15.10
C THR A 62 -18.90 -3.11 14.47
N ALA A 63 -20.10 -3.36 15.00
CA ALA A 63 -21.01 -4.41 14.55
C ALA A 63 -21.71 -4.03 13.25
#